data_AF-A0A3N5L7L2-F1
#
_entry.id   AF-A0A3N5L7L2-F1
#
_cell.length_a   1.000
_cell.length_b   1.000
_cell.length_c   1.000
_cell.angle_alpha   90.00
_cell.angle_beta   90.00
_cell.angle_gamma   90.00
#
_symmetry.space_group_name_H-M   'P 1'
#
loop_
_entity.id
_entity.type
_entity.pdbx_description
1 polymer ?
#
loop_
_entity_poly.entity_id
_entity_poly.type
_entity_poly.pdbx_seq_one_letter_code
_entity_poly.pdbx_strand_id
1 'polypeptide(L)' 'PKSLLSIIHGRNDEIIPFFDSEETYNKMVANGSTSVTFTPIETGGHVDSGIEFIEIAVLWFNSLNP' A
#
# COMPACT_ATOMS: atom_id res chain seq x y z
N PRO A 1 9.93 -3.43 8.83
CA PRO A 1 10.66 -2.20 8.46
C PRO A 1 11.09 -1.44 9.71
N LYS A 2 12.22 -0.72 9.68
CA LYS A 2 12.67 0.10 10.83
C LYS A 2 12.14 1.53 10.80
N SER A 3 11.73 2.03 9.63
CA SER A 3 11.01 3.29 9.43
C SER A 3 9.52 3.02 9.16
N LEU A 4 8.71 4.07 9.17
CA LEU A 4 7.32 4.01 8.72
C LEU A 4 7.28 3.67 7.22
N LEU A 5 6.39 2.75 6.84
CA LEU A 5 6.18 2.28 5.48
C LEU A 5 4.69 2.11 5.23
N SER A 6 4.20 2.60 4.08
CA SER A 6 2.87 2.27 3.58
C SER A 6 2.99 1.55 2.24
N ILE A 7 2.33 0.40 2.12
CA ILE A 7 2.14 -0.33 0.86
C ILE A 7 0.74 0.02 0.36
N ILE A 8 0.63 0.49 -0.88
CA ILE A 8 -0.64 0.87 -1.53
C ILE A 8 -0.71 0.11 -2.86
N HIS A 9 -1.82 -0.57 -3.15
CA HIS A 9 -1.95 -1.38 -4.37
C HIS A 9 -3.43 -1.49 -4.79
N GLY A 10 -3.72 -1.36 -6.09
CA GLY A 10 -5.02 -1.70 -6.67
C GLY A 10 -5.39 -3.18 -6.52
N ARG A 11 -6.57 -3.47 -5.98
CA ARG A 11 -7.06 -4.86 -5.80
C ARG A 11 -7.24 -5.57 -7.14
N ASN A 12 -7.67 -4.84 -8.17
CA ASN A 12 -7.94 -5.36 -9.50
C ASN A 12 -6.81 -5.05 -10.50
N ASP A 13 -5.59 -4.82 -10.01
CA ASP A 13 -4.42 -4.61 -10.86
C ASP A 13 -4.20 -5.82 -11.79
N GLU A 14 -4.38 -5.58 -13.07
CA GLU A 14 -4.31 -6.58 -14.14
C GLU A 14 -2.88 -6.79 -14.68
N ILE A 15 -1.92 -5.96 -14.25
CA ILE A 15 -0.53 -5.97 -14.71
C ILE A 15 0.38 -6.57 -13.62
N ILE A 16 0.23 -6.11 -12.39
CA ILE A 16 1.01 -6.52 -11.22
C ILE A 16 0.10 -7.25 -10.24
N PRO A 17 0.40 -8.50 -9.85
CA PRO A 17 -0.48 -9.25 -8.96
C PRO A 17 -0.59 -8.64 -7.55
N PHE A 18 -1.81 -8.33 -7.12
CA PHE A 18 -2.11 -7.83 -5.77
C PHE A 18 -1.56 -8.74 -4.65
N PHE A 19 -1.59 -10.07 -4.85
CA PHE A 19 -1.18 -11.04 -3.84
C PHE A 19 0.29 -10.88 -3.42
N ASP A 20 1.17 -10.40 -4.31
CA ASP A 20 2.59 -10.20 -3.98
C ASP A 20 2.77 -9.13 -2.90
N SER A 21 1.96 -8.07 -2.96
CA SER A 21 1.98 -7.00 -1.95
C SER A 21 1.33 -7.43 -0.64
N GLU A 22 0.24 -8.19 -0.70
CA GLU A 22 -0.40 -8.77 0.48
C GLU A 22 0.55 -9.77 1.18
N GLU A 23 1.20 -10.65 0.43
CA GLU A 23 2.16 -11.62 0.97
C GLU A 23 3.36 -10.89 1.60
N THR A 24 3.85 -9.83 0.95
CA THR A 24 4.93 -8.98 1.47
C THR A 24 4.54 -8.33 2.79
N TYR A 25 3.35 -7.72 2.87
CA TYR A 25 2.81 -7.14 4.10
C TYR A 25 2.73 -8.18 5.22
N ASN A 26 2.12 -9.34 4.93
CA ASN A 26 1.94 -10.42 5.89
C ASN A 26 3.28 -10.93 6.42
N LYS A 27 4.29 -11.10 5.55
CA LYS A 27 5.65 -11.48 5.96
C LYS A 27 6.31 -10.41 6.85
N MET A 28 6.11 -9.13 6.57
CA MET A 28 6.64 -8.06 7.42
C MET A 28 6.00 -8.06 8.81
N VAL A 29 4.68 -8.23 8.90
CA VAL A 29 3.95 -8.31 10.17
C VAL A 29 4.33 -9.57 10.95
N ALA A 30 4.41 -10.73 10.28
CA ALA A 30 4.85 -11.99 10.89
C ALA A 30 6.27 -11.90 11.47
N ASN A 31 7.13 -11.07 10.87
CA ASN A 31 8.47 -10.76 11.37
C ASN A 31 8.50 -9.63 12.43
N GLY A 32 7.35 -9.28 13.01
CA GLY A 32 7.23 -8.34 14.12
C GLY A 32 7.24 -6.86 13.74
N SER A 33 7.04 -6.52 12.46
CA SER A 33 6.94 -5.12 12.05
C SER A 33 5.64 -4.48 12.55
N THR A 34 5.76 -3.39 13.33
CA THR A 34 4.63 -2.54 13.74
C THR A 34 4.54 -1.24 12.93
N SER A 35 5.52 -0.99 12.06
CA SER A 35 5.68 0.27 11.30
C SER A 35 5.26 0.13 9.83
N VAL A 36 4.45 -0.86 9.48
CA VAL A 36 3.97 -1.10 8.11
C VAL A 36 2.44 -1.08 8.06
N THR A 37 1.89 -0.37 7.08
CA THR A 37 0.47 -0.39 6.72
C THR A 37 0.27 -0.93 5.31
N PHE A 38 -0.90 -1.51 5.04
CA PHE A 38 -1.30 -1.94 3.70
C PHE A 38 -2.68 -1.38 3.36
N THR A 39 -2.75 -0.61 2.29
CA THR A 39 -3.96 0.08 1.83
C THR A 39 -4.33 -0.41 0.44
N PRO A 40 -5.30 -1.33 0.30
CA PRO A 40 -5.83 -1.69 -1.00
C PRO A 40 -6.66 -0.55 -1.59
N ILE A 41 -6.52 -0.32 -2.90
CA ILE A 41 -7.43 0.51 -3.69
C ILE A 41 -8.48 -0.44 -4.29
N GLU A 42 -9.75 -0.24 -3.95
CA GLU A 42 -10.81 -1.19 -4.28
C GLU A 42 -11.38 -0.98 -5.70
N THR A 43 -11.06 0.15 -6.34
CA THR A 43 -11.61 0.53 -7.65
C THR A 43 -10.53 0.63 -8.74
N GLY A 44 -10.90 0.33 -9.98
CA GLY A 44 -10.01 0.47 -11.14
C GLY A 44 -8.96 -0.64 -11.31
N GLY A 45 -8.32 -0.65 -12.48
CA GLY A 45 -7.13 -1.45 -12.79
C GLY A 45 -5.82 -0.74 -12.44
N HIS A 46 -4.68 -1.23 -12.94
CA HIS A 46 -3.33 -0.70 -12.66
C HIS A 46 -3.24 0.81 -12.90
N VAL A 47 -3.69 1.25 -14.08
CA VAL A 47 -3.60 2.66 -14.49
C VAL A 47 -4.66 3.51 -13.80
N ASP A 48 -5.90 3.01 -13.71
CA ASP A 48 -7.02 3.75 -13.12
C ASP A 48 -6.80 4.04 -11.63
N SER A 49 -6.18 3.09 -10.91
CA SER A 49 -5.81 3.23 -9.49
C SER A 49 -4.77 4.33 -9.25
N GLY A 50 -4.09 4.82 -10.30
CA GLY A 50 -3.01 5.79 -10.17
C GLY A 50 -3.43 7.13 -9.55
N ILE A 51 -4.66 7.59 -9.81
CA ILE A 51 -5.18 8.84 -9.22
C ILE A 51 -5.39 8.65 -7.72
N GLU A 52 -6.14 7.61 -7.33
CA GLU A 52 -6.42 7.30 -5.92
C GLU A 52 -5.14 6.98 -5.13
N PHE A 53 -4.17 6.31 -5.76
CA PHE A 53 -2.83 6.08 -5.20
C PHE A 53 -2.15 7.39 -4.80
N ILE A 54 -2.15 8.40 -5.66
CA ILE A 54 -1.51 9.69 -5.36
C ILE A 54 -2.22 10.39 -4.19
N GLU A 55 -3.55 10.37 -4.15
CA GLU A 55 -4.32 10.95 -3.04
C GLU A 55 -3.97 10.29 -1.70
N ILE A 56 -4.00 8.95 -1.65
CA ILE A 56 -3.65 8.18 -0.44
C ILE A 56 -2.20 8.44 -0.05
N ALA A 57 -1.26 8.45 -1.00
CA ALA A 57 0.15 8.68 -0.72
C ALA A 57 0.40 10.07 -0.12
N VAL A 58 -0.21 11.12 -0.69
CA VAL A 58 -0.08 12.50 -0.17
C VAL A 58 -0.67 12.60 1.24
N LEU A 59 -1.86 12.04 1.46
CA LEU A 59 -2.48 12.02 2.80
C LEU A 59 -1.60 11.28 3.82
N TRP A 60 -1.02 10.15 3.43
CA TRP A 60 -0.11 9.39 4.28
C TRP A 60 1.13 10.20 4.64
N PHE A 61 1.82 10.80 3.65
CA PHE A 61 2.99 11.64 3.93
C PHE A 61 2.67 12.84 4.83
N ASN A 62 1.54 13.51 4.62
CA ASN A 62 1.11 14.62 5.48
C ASN A 62 0.85 14.15 6.92
N SER A 63 0.34 12.94 7.12
CA SER A 63 0.13 12.39 8.46
C SER A 63 1.43 12.13 9.25
N LEU A 64 2.58 12.07 8.56
CA LEU A 64 3.88 11.83 9.20
C LEU A 64 4.51 13.11 9.79
N ASN A 65 4.05 14.29 9.36
CA ASN A 65 4.56 15.60 9.80
C ASN A 65 3.40 16.44 10.36
N PRO A 66 2.99 16.21 11.62
CA PRO A 66 1.92 16.97 12.26
C PRO A 66 2.27 18.45 12.50
#